data_AF-A0A086PTL8-F1
#
_entry.id   AF-A0A086PTL8-F1
#
_cell.length_a   1.000
_cell.length_b   1.000
_cell.length_c   1.000
_cell.angle_alpha   90.00
_cell.angle_beta   90.00
_cell.angle_gamma   90.00
#
_symmetry.space_group_name_H-M   'P 1'
#
loop_
_entity.id
_entity.type
_entity.pdbx_description
1 polymer ?
#
loop_
_entity_poly.entity_id
_entity_poly.type
_entity_poly.pdbx_seq_one_letter_code
_entity_poly.pdbx_strand_id
1 'polypeptide(L)'
;AVRVLCCTATLAWGVNLPARTVIIKGTSVYDSKSGGFRDISVLDVLQIFGRAGRPQYDTRGSAVLITEGHERLMRYVGQLTHSLPVESKFLENLENALNAEVATGTVSSVDEAVDWLRYTFCFVRMC
;
A
#
# COMPACT_ATOMS: atom_id res chain seq x y z
N ALA A 1 -31.33 -10.84 -6.62
CA ALA A 1 -30.31 -9.79 -6.40
C ALA A 1 -29.26 -10.32 -5.43
N VAL A 2 -27.97 -10.23 -5.79
CA VAL A 2 -26.85 -10.66 -4.93
C VAL A 2 -26.70 -9.67 -3.78
N ARG A 3 -26.70 -10.16 -2.53
CA ARG A 3 -26.57 -9.32 -1.33
C ARG A 3 -25.17 -9.34 -0.71
N VAL A 4 -24.38 -10.36 -1.03
CA VAL A 4 -23.03 -10.59 -0.50
C VAL A 4 -22.13 -11.00 -1.65
N LEU A 5 -21.00 -10.33 -1.79
CA LEU A 5 -19.94 -10.66 -2.74
C LEU A 5 -18.69 -11.02 -1.95
N CYS A 6 -18.15 -12.21 -2.22
CA CYS A 6 -16.85 -12.63 -1.70
C CYS A 6 -15.82 -12.38 -2.79
N CYS A 7 -14.75 -11.65 -2.45
CA CYS A 7 -13.74 -11.20 -3.41
C CYS A 7 -12.35 -11.20 -2.76
N THR A 8 -11.33 -11.30 -3.59
CA THR A 8 -9.93 -11.15 -3.20
C THR A 8 -9.53 -9.68 -3.19
N ALA A 9 -8.37 -9.36 -2.60
CA ALA A 9 -7.88 -7.98 -2.46
C ALA A 9 -7.71 -7.24 -3.81
N THR A 10 -7.56 -7.96 -4.92
CA THR A 10 -7.41 -7.36 -6.26
C THR A 10 -8.65 -6.61 -6.73
N LEU A 11 -9.84 -6.93 -6.21
CA LEU A 11 -11.08 -6.22 -6.59
C LEU A 11 -11.01 -4.73 -6.21
N ALA A 12 -10.41 -4.41 -5.06
CA ALA A 12 -10.30 -3.03 -4.59
C ALA A 12 -9.51 -2.15 -5.56
N TRP A 13 -8.54 -2.72 -6.26
CA TRP A 13 -7.71 -2.04 -7.26
C TRP A 13 -8.34 -2.06 -8.66
N GLY A 14 -8.95 -3.18 -9.05
CA GLY A 14 -9.36 -3.41 -10.45
C GLY A 14 -10.77 -2.94 -10.83
N VAL A 15 -11.69 -2.81 -9.87
CA VAL A 15 -13.10 -2.51 -10.18
C VAL A 15 -13.68 -1.47 -9.23
N ASN A 16 -14.37 -0.48 -9.79
CA ASN A 16 -15.10 0.52 -9.01
C ASN A 16 -16.50 0.03 -8.61
N LEU A 17 -16.56 -0.97 -7.73
CA LEU A 17 -17.81 -1.49 -7.18
C LEU A 17 -17.97 -1.05 -5.70
N PRO A 18 -18.73 0.01 -5.40
CA PRO A 18 -18.99 0.42 -4.03
C PRO A 18 -20.03 -0.48 -3.36
N ALA A 19 -19.83 -0.79 -2.08
CA ALA A 19 -20.73 -1.59 -1.25
C ALA A 19 -21.07 -0.85 0.04
N ARG A 20 -22.28 -1.02 0.57
CA ARG A 20 -22.68 -0.36 1.83
C ARG A 20 -21.78 -0.76 3.00
N THR A 21 -21.46 -2.05 3.09
CA THR A 21 -20.60 -2.62 4.11
C THR A 21 -19.49 -3.42 3.47
N VAL A 22 -18.26 -3.20 3.92
CA VAL A 22 -17.08 -3.96 3.50
C VAL A 22 -16.48 -4.65 4.71
N ILE A 23 -16.14 -5.92 4.56
CA ILE A 23 -15.56 -6.75 5.63
C ILE A 23 -14.24 -7.33 5.12
N ILE A 24 -13.16 -7.04 5.83
CA ILE A 24 -11.85 -7.67 5.64
C ILE A 24 -11.75 -8.80 6.64
N LYS A 25 -11.80 -10.03 6.15
CA LYS A 25 -11.67 -11.24 6.97
C LYS A 25 -10.24 -11.75 6.92
N GLY A 26 -9.51 -11.57 8.02
CA GLY A 26 -8.13 -11.98 8.15
C GLY A 26 -7.18 -10.99 7.48
N THR A 27 -6.03 -10.77 8.10
CA THR A 27 -5.02 -9.81 7.65
C THR A 27 -3.73 -10.49 7.20
N SER A 28 -3.68 -11.82 7.22
CA SER A 28 -2.50 -12.59 6.83
C SER A 28 -2.62 -13.05 5.38
N VAL A 29 -1.67 -12.63 4.56
CA VAL A 29 -1.55 -12.96 3.14
C VAL A 29 -0.26 -13.76 2.95
N TYR A 30 -0.34 -14.84 2.17
CA TYR A 30 0.85 -15.62 1.85
C TYR A 30 1.68 -14.89 0.78
N ASP A 31 2.98 -14.74 1.04
CA ASP A 31 3.92 -14.13 0.11
C ASP A 31 4.95 -15.17 -0.34
N SER A 32 4.80 -15.59 -1.60
CA SER A 32 5.67 -16.60 -2.22
C SER A 32 7.13 -16.15 -2.32
N LYS A 33 7.42 -14.85 -2.31
CA LYS A 33 8.80 -14.34 -2.39
C LYS A 33 9.54 -14.46 -1.06
N SER A 34 8.83 -14.23 0.04
CA SER A 34 9.37 -14.34 1.40
C SER A 34 9.18 -15.73 2.01
N GLY A 35 8.44 -16.62 1.36
CA GLY A 35 8.22 -18.00 1.80
C GLY A 35 7.36 -18.12 3.06
N GLY A 36 6.58 -17.09 3.40
CA GLY A 36 5.85 -17.00 4.66
C GLY A 36 4.57 -16.18 4.58
N PHE A 37 3.85 -16.13 5.70
CA PHE A 37 2.70 -15.25 5.86
C PHE A 37 3.17 -13.86 6.26
N ARG A 38 2.69 -12.86 5.53
CA ARG A 38 2.88 -11.45 5.84
C ARG A 38 1.54 -10.79 6.13
N ASP A 39 1.60 -9.70 6.86
CA ASP A 39 0.47 -8.83 7.07
C ASP A 39 0.11 -8.07 5.77
N ILE A 40 -1.18 -7.88 5.54
CA ILE A 40 -1.71 -7.06 4.44
C ILE A 40 -1.21 -5.62 4.59
N SER A 41 -0.92 -4.96 3.47
CA SER A 41 -0.48 -3.57 3.53
C SER A 41 -1.62 -2.66 3.98
N VAL A 42 -1.28 -1.59 4.72
CA VAL A 42 -2.26 -0.57 5.13
C VAL A 42 -2.91 0.09 3.92
N LEU A 43 -2.15 0.24 2.81
CA LEU A 43 -2.67 0.78 1.57
C LEU A 43 -3.78 -0.09 0.98
N ASP A 44 -3.61 -1.41 0.99
CA ASP A 44 -4.67 -2.33 0.53
C ASP A 44 -5.91 -2.24 1.44
N VAL A 45 -5.71 -2.16 2.76
CA VAL A 45 -6.80 -1.97 3.71
C VAL A 45 -7.55 -0.66 3.44
N LEU A 46 -6.82 0.45 3.23
CA LEU A 46 -7.39 1.75 2.88
C LEU A 46 -8.14 1.71 1.55
N GLN A 47 -7.61 1.04 0.53
CA GLN A 47 -8.29 0.88 -0.76
C GLN A 47 -9.58 0.07 -0.63
N ILE A 48 -9.56 -1.02 0.13
CA ILE A 48 -10.75 -1.84 0.40
C ILE A 48 -11.79 -1.02 1.19
N PHE A 49 -11.36 -0.26 2.20
CA PHE A 49 -12.23 0.60 2.99
C PHE A 49 -12.80 1.77 2.16
N GLY A 50 -12.06 2.26 1.18
CA GLY A 50 -12.54 3.27 0.22
C GLY A 50 -13.71 2.80 -0.65
N ARG A 51 -13.98 1.49 -0.72
CA ARG A 51 -15.17 0.92 -1.37
C ARG A 51 -16.39 0.85 -0.45
N ALA A 52 -16.24 1.17 0.83
CA ALA A 52 -17.33 1.20 1.79
C ALA A 52 -18.14 2.50 1.67
N GLY A 53 -19.45 2.34 1.46
CA GLY A 53 -20.38 3.44 1.21
C GLY A 53 -20.61 3.65 -0.28
N ARG A 54 -21.88 3.71 -0.68
CA ARG A 54 -22.27 4.07 -2.05
C ARG A 54 -22.59 5.56 -2.08
N PRO A 55 -21.83 6.38 -2.83
CA PRO A 55 -22.19 7.77 -3.06
C PRO A 55 -23.62 7.83 -3.60
N GLN A 56 -24.44 8.75 -3.08
CA GLN A 56 -25.86 8.98 -3.44
C GLN A 56 -26.91 8.01 -2.86
N TYR A 57 -26.55 6.79 -2.43
CA TYR A 57 -27.53 5.82 -1.93
C TYR A 57 -27.50 5.63 -0.41
N ASP A 58 -26.30 5.66 0.19
CA ASP A 58 -26.12 5.42 1.61
C ASP A 58 -25.61 6.69 2.30
N THR A 59 -26.20 7.05 3.44
CA THR A 59 -25.74 8.18 4.27
C THR A 59 -24.46 7.86 5.05
N ARG A 60 -24.17 6.58 5.26
CA ARG A 60 -22.99 6.07 5.97
C ARG A 60 -22.54 4.75 5.36
N GLY A 61 -21.24 4.61 5.14
CA GLY A 61 -20.57 3.34 4.84
C GLY A 61 -20.05 2.69 6.12
N SER A 62 -20.04 1.36 6.19
CA SER A 62 -19.45 0.62 7.31
C SER A 62 -18.29 -0.23 6.82
N ALA A 63 -17.15 -0.13 7.48
CA ALA A 63 -15.97 -0.95 7.22
C ALA A 63 -15.61 -1.75 8.47
N VAL A 64 -15.40 -3.06 8.31
CA VAL A 64 -15.07 -3.97 9.43
C VAL A 64 -13.78 -4.68 9.11
N LEU A 65 -12.77 -4.55 9.99
CA LEU A 65 -11.52 -5.30 9.94
C LEU A 65 -11.55 -6.41 10.99
N ILE A 66 -11.32 -7.65 10.56
CA ILE A 66 -11.16 -8.80 11.44
C ILE A 66 -9.71 -9.27 11.32
N THR A 67 -8.95 -9.13 12.41
CA THR A 67 -7.53 -9.52 12.50
C THR A 67 -7.31 -10.47 13.67
N GLU A 68 -6.23 -11.24 13.59
CA GLU A 68 -5.77 -12.10 14.67
C GLU A 68 -4.90 -11.30 15.65
N GLY A 69 -5.21 -11.37 16.94
CA GLY A 69 -4.43 -10.74 18.01
C GLY A 69 -4.68 -9.25 18.21
N HIS A 70 -4.61 -8.82 19.47
CA HIS A 70 -4.83 -7.43 19.88
C HIS A 70 -3.74 -6.47 19.37
N GLU A 71 -2.48 -6.93 19.36
CA GLU A 71 -1.33 -6.13 18.92
C GLU A 71 -1.43 -5.72 17.44
N ARG A 72 -1.78 -6.66 16.57
CA ARG A 72 -1.98 -6.38 15.13
C ARG A 72 -3.11 -5.39 14.92
N LEU A 73 -4.22 -5.54 15.66
CA LEU A 73 -5.33 -4.58 15.60
C LEU A 73 -4.88 -3.17 15.97
N MET A 74 -4.16 -3.01 17.08
CA MET A 74 -3.66 -1.71 17.52
C MET A 74 -2.70 -1.10 16.49
N ARG A 75 -1.85 -1.92 15.85
CA ARG A 75 -1.00 -1.49 14.74
C ARG A 75 -1.82 -0.96 13.57
N TYR A 76 -2.79 -1.72 13.07
CA TYR A 76 -3.64 -1.26 11.95
C TYR A 76 -4.46 -0.01 12.32
N VAL A 77 -5.03 0.04 13.52
CA VAL A 77 -5.76 1.22 13.99
C VAL A 77 -4.85 2.43 13.99
N GLY A 78 -3.67 2.35 14.61
CA GLY A 78 -2.70 3.45 14.63
C GLY A 78 -2.29 3.88 13.21
N GLN A 79 -2.09 2.92 12.30
CA GLN A 79 -1.72 3.20 10.92
C GLN A 79 -2.86 3.78 10.07
N LEU A 80 -4.12 3.55 10.43
CA LEU A 80 -5.30 4.10 9.77
C LEU A 80 -5.69 5.47 10.34
N THR A 81 -5.47 5.70 11.65
CA THR A 81 -5.81 6.97 12.32
C THR A 81 -4.74 8.02 12.15
N HIS A 82 -3.47 7.61 12.10
CA HIS A 82 -2.35 8.51 11.84
C HIS A 82 -1.97 8.40 10.37
N SER A 83 -1.84 9.54 9.68
CA SER A 83 -1.21 9.58 8.37
C SER A 83 0.23 9.11 8.52
N LEU A 84 0.50 7.84 8.18
CA LEU A 84 1.85 7.31 8.17
C LEU A 84 2.71 8.21 7.26
N PRO A 85 3.84 8.74 7.75
CA PRO A 85 4.77 9.43 6.87
C PRO A 85 5.23 8.44 5.80
N VAL A 86 5.08 8.83 4.54
CA VAL A 86 5.59 8.02 3.42
C VAL A 86 7.11 8.08 3.47
N GLU A 87 7.74 6.92 3.58
CA GLU A 87 9.19 6.77 3.58
C GLU A 87 9.68 6.20 2.25
N SER A 88 10.86 6.63 1.83
CA SER A 88 11.49 6.13 0.63
C SER A 88 12.11 4.75 0.89
N LYS A 89 11.75 3.76 0.09
CA LYS A 89 12.45 2.46 0.01
C LYS A 89 13.45 2.39 -1.14
N PHE A 90 13.83 3.55 -1.69
CA PHE A 90 14.66 3.62 -2.89
C PHE A 90 16.03 2.96 -2.71
N LEU A 91 16.58 2.99 -1.49
CA LEU A 91 17.86 2.34 -1.17
C LEU A 91 17.86 0.82 -1.44
N GLU A 92 16.71 0.14 -1.33
CA GLU A 92 16.61 -1.31 -1.56
C GLU A 92 16.77 -1.70 -3.03
N ASN A 93 16.62 -0.74 -3.97
CA ASN A 93 16.71 -0.97 -5.42
C ASN A 93 17.63 0.06 -6.10
N LEU A 94 18.53 0.69 -5.33
CA LEU A 94 19.37 1.78 -5.82
C LEU A 94 20.30 1.31 -6.93
N GLU A 95 20.88 0.13 -6.78
CA GLU A 95 21.79 -0.48 -7.75
C GLU A 95 21.12 -0.69 -9.11
N ASN A 96 19.84 -1.11 -9.11
CA ASN A 96 19.08 -1.31 -10.33
C ASN A 96 18.71 0.02 -11.00
N ALA A 97 18.29 1.00 -10.21
CA ALA A 97 17.96 2.33 -10.72
C ALA A 97 19.19 3.06 -11.28
N LEU A 98 20.32 3.01 -10.58
CA LEU A 98 21.58 3.59 -11.03
C LEU A 98 22.07 2.92 -12.32
N ASN A 99 22.00 1.59 -12.39
CA ASN A 99 22.38 0.86 -13.60
C ASN A 99 21.53 1.25 -14.82
N ALA A 100 20.23 1.53 -14.62
CA ALA A 100 19.36 2.01 -15.69
C ALA A 100 19.76 3.40 -16.20
N GLU A 101 20.16 4.32 -15.32
CA GLU A 101 20.62 5.66 -15.72
C GLU A 101 21.99 5.63 -16.42
N VAL A 102 22.89 4.75 -15.98
CA VAL A 102 24.17 4.51 -16.67
C VAL A 102 23.93 3.95 -18.07
N ALA A 103 23.01 2.99 -18.21
CA ALA A 103 22.65 2.40 -19.50
C ALA A 103 21.96 3.41 -20.44
N THR A 104 21.19 4.36 -19.88
CA THR A 104 20.53 5.44 -20.63
C THR A 104 21.52 6.54 -21.04
N GLY A 105 22.68 6.62 -20.38
CA GLY A 105 23.70 7.64 -20.61
C GLY A 105 23.44 8.96 -19.86
N THR A 106 22.47 8.97 -18.93
CA THR A 106 22.18 10.14 -18.07
C THR A 106 23.27 10.34 -17.02
N VAL A 107 23.88 9.24 -16.54
CA VAL A 107 24.91 9.24 -15.51
C VAL A 107 26.16 8.56 -16.05
N SER A 108 27.22 9.33 -16.25
CA SER A 108 28.53 8.88 -16.74
C SER A 108 29.63 9.02 -15.70
N SER A 109 29.41 9.80 -14.64
CA SER A 109 30.35 10.07 -13.56
C SER A 109 29.71 9.95 -12.18
N VAL A 110 30.54 9.84 -11.13
CA VAL A 110 30.07 9.77 -9.75
C VAL A 110 29.41 11.08 -9.32
N ASP A 111 29.91 12.22 -9.79
CA ASP A 111 29.32 13.53 -9.48
C ASP A 111 27.90 13.66 -10.06
N GLU A 112 27.71 13.20 -11.30
CA GLU A 112 26.37 13.13 -11.94
C GLU A 112 25.44 12.16 -11.19
N ALA A 113 25.95 11.06 -10.66
CA ALA A 113 25.17 10.12 -9.86
C ALA A 113 24.67 10.76 -8.54
N VAL A 114 25.53 11.57 -7.89
CA VAL A 114 25.16 12.30 -6.67
C VAL A 114 24.12 13.38 -6.99
N ASP A 115 24.27 14.10 -8.10
CA ASP A 115 23.29 15.10 -8.53
C ASP A 115 21.95 14.46 -8.91
N TRP A 116 21.96 13.28 -9.57
CA TRP A 116 20.75 12.50 -9.85
C TRP A 116 20.03 12.09 -8.56
N LEU A 117 20.77 11.63 -7.53
CA LEU A 117 20.19 11.25 -6.25
C LEU A 117 19.44 12.39 -5.56
N ARG A 118 19.86 13.65 -5.77
CA ARG A 118 19.18 14.83 -5.20
C ARG A 118 17.74 15.00 -5.70
N TYR A 119 17.44 14.52 -6.90
CA TYR A 119 16.08 14.57 -7.46
C TYR A 119 15.16 13.47 -6.92
N THR A 120 15.70 12.52 -6.15
CA THR A 120 14.90 11.41 -5.62
C THR A 120 14.20 11.79 -4.32
N PHE A 121 13.04 11.18 -4.08
CA PHE A 121 12.33 11.27 -2.79
C PHE A 121 13.17 10.76 -1.61
N CYS A 122 14.16 9.90 -1.89
CA CYS A 122 15.11 9.41 -0.90
C CYS A 122 15.92 10.56 -0.28
N PHE A 123 16.48 11.43 -1.12
CA PHE A 123 17.27 12.56 -0.67
C PHE A 123 16.42 13.57 0.12
N VAL A 124 15.22 13.89 -0.39
CA VAL A 124 14.28 14.82 0.27
C VAL A 124 13.87 14.36 1.68
N ARG A 125 13.82 13.04 1.94
CA ARG A 125 13.48 12.51 3.26
C ARG A 125 14.68 12.30 4.19
N MET A 126 15.90 12.31 3.67
CA MET A 126 17.14 12.16 4.43
C MET A 126 17.70 13.48 4.96
N CYS A 127 17.37 14.60 4.29
CA CYS A 127 17.67 15.96 4.76
C CYS A 127 16.60 16.47 5.72
#